data_AF-A0A0F8D587-F1
#
_entry.id   AF-A0A0F8D587-F1
#
_cell.length_a   1.000
_cell.length_b   1.000
_cell.length_c   1.000
_cell.angle_alpha   90.00
_cell.angle_beta   90.00
_cell.angle_gamma   90.00
#
_symmetry.space_group_name_H-M   'P 1'
#
loop_
_entity.id
_entity.type
_entity.pdbx_description
1 polymer ?
#
loop_
_entity_poly.entity_id
_entity_poly.type
_entity_poly.pdbx_seq_one_letter_code
_entity_poly.pdbx_strand_id
1 'polypeptide(L)'
;MKRRHAILLLGGASSGAMSVGTGAFSSMEAERNVSVNVEDDEDAYIRYETPSDDKTVERGEQVTLVRVRNQFGGNQDLALVGVEYEYEDRDEDVLQNVDVERYDGPAAPDEELRDEDFTDVNEDHVAIERGSTNDNYPAPNNNDAFGPGEWVRIVADAHIPPGDSPDIEVTITIEGVEGGVSAQLFGDTRVFTLTGAADVSASGTPTVDFKGNSDNAKLEGAESKIPTRVWYRDESTALEHATPNLSNGQIRNQLFSGSNKNGKRIVAVSLTDLNRTYVREDDDLNPGSSVCYDGVPETKAEFSSETLSARD
;
A
#
# COMPACT_ATOMS: atom_id res chain seq x y z
N MET A 1 -10.06 -48.06 38.35
CA MET A 1 -9.85 -47.57 39.72
C MET A 1 -8.37 -47.30 39.95
N LYS A 2 -8.08 -46.10 40.48
CA LYS A 2 -6.94 -45.70 41.35
C LYS A 2 -5.47 -45.87 40.89
N ARG A 3 -4.86 -44.69 40.70
CA ARG A 3 -3.44 -44.31 40.54
C ARG A 3 -2.58 -44.67 41.76
N ARG A 4 -1.28 -44.92 41.57
CA ARG A 4 -0.24 -44.72 42.62
C ARG A 4 1.08 -44.21 42.02
N HIS A 5 1.42 -43.00 42.45
CA HIS A 5 2.71 -42.33 42.28
C HIS A 5 3.75 -42.94 43.23
N ALA A 6 5.00 -43.05 42.78
CA ALA A 6 6.15 -43.31 43.65
C ALA A 6 7.09 -42.09 43.57
N ILE A 7 7.09 -41.28 44.63
CA ILE A 7 8.07 -40.23 44.89
C ILE A 7 9.18 -40.89 45.69
N LEU A 8 10.39 -40.94 45.12
CA LEU A 8 11.56 -41.55 45.74
C LEU A 8 12.37 -40.43 46.40
N LEU A 9 12.17 -40.31 47.71
CA LEU A 9 12.84 -39.38 48.61
C LEU A 9 14.01 -40.15 49.24
N LEU A 10 15.23 -39.98 48.71
CA LEU A 10 16.46 -40.43 49.37
C LEU A 10 17.29 -39.21 49.77
N GLY A 11 17.34 -38.95 51.07
CA GLY A 11 18.30 -38.03 51.67
C GLY A 11 19.63 -38.72 51.98
N GLY A 12 20.61 -37.91 52.38
CA GLY A 12 21.75 -38.37 53.16
C GLY A 12 23.11 -37.98 52.61
N ALA A 13 23.72 -36.96 53.21
CA ALA A 13 25.08 -36.52 52.98
C ALA A 13 26.13 -37.56 53.39
N SER A 14 27.19 -37.72 52.59
CA SER A 14 28.52 -38.09 53.09
C SER A 14 29.58 -37.87 52.01
N SER A 15 30.51 -36.96 52.31
CA SER A 15 31.68 -36.59 51.54
C SER A 15 32.65 -37.76 51.32
N GLY A 16 33.29 -37.82 50.14
CA GLY A 16 34.54 -38.55 49.95
C GLY A 16 34.60 -39.48 48.73
N ALA A 17 34.61 -38.91 47.52
CA ALA A 17 35.39 -39.44 46.41
C ALA A 17 35.44 -38.37 45.31
N MET A 18 36.63 -37.85 45.05
CA MET A 18 36.93 -37.12 43.82
C MET A 18 36.78 -38.09 42.65
N SER A 19 35.60 -38.15 42.07
CA SER A 19 35.41 -38.68 40.73
C SER A 19 35.38 -37.48 39.80
N VAL A 20 36.54 -37.21 39.19
CA VAL A 20 36.65 -36.37 38.00
C VAL A 20 35.81 -37.06 36.93
N GLY A 21 34.52 -36.74 36.88
CA GLY A 21 33.71 -36.99 35.71
C GLY A 21 34.17 -36.00 34.66
N THR A 22 34.94 -36.45 33.69
CA THR A 22 35.00 -35.85 32.36
C THR A 22 33.63 -36.06 31.70
N GLY A 23 32.62 -35.37 32.24
CA GLY A 23 31.31 -35.23 31.64
C GLY A 23 31.39 -34.06 30.68
N ALA A 24 31.33 -34.39 29.39
CA ALA A 24 31.19 -33.52 28.25
C ALA A 24 30.78 -32.08 28.59
N PHE A 25 31.61 -31.11 28.22
CA PHE A 25 31.10 -29.78 27.87
C PHE A 25 30.19 -29.99 26.66
N SER A 26 28.92 -30.31 26.90
CA SER A 26 27.88 -30.05 25.93
C SER A 26 27.85 -28.54 25.82
N SER A 27 28.36 -28.00 24.72
CA SER A 27 28.12 -26.62 24.35
C SER A 27 26.61 -26.43 24.31
N MET A 28 26.03 -25.85 25.35
CA MET A 28 24.72 -25.24 25.25
C MET A 28 24.94 -24.03 24.36
N GLU A 29 24.59 -24.14 23.07
CA GLU A 29 24.12 -22.97 22.32
C GLU A 29 22.86 -22.52 23.06
N ALA A 30 23.04 -21.52 23.94
CA ALA A 30 21.92 -20.85 24.55
C ALA A 30 21.36 -19.92 23.48
N GLU A 31 20.29 -20.35 22.81
CA GLU A 31 19.42 -19.45 22.05
C GLU A 31 18.86 -18.43 23.05
N ARG A 32 19.51 -17.26 23.13
CA ARG A 32 19.05 -16.15 23.93
C ARG A 32 18.07 -15.35 23.09
N ASN A 33 16.79 -15.72 23.13
CA ASN A 33 15.72 -14.87 22.61
C ASN A 33 15.57 -13.67 23.55
N VAL A 34 15.98 -12.49 23.07
CA VAL A 34 15.80 -11.22 23.79
C VAL A 34 14.57 -10.55 23.21
N SER A 35 13.49 -10.48 24.00
CA SER A 35 12.33 -9.64 23.70
C SER A 35 12.72 -8.19 23.95
N VAL A 36 12.80 -7.39 22.90
CA VAL A 36 13.12 -5.95 22.98
C VAL A 36 11.81 -5.17 23.01
N ASN A 37 11.64 -4.26 23.97
CA ASN A 37 10.51 -3.34 23.94
C ASN A 37 10.72 -2.34 22.81
N VAL A 38 9.72 -2.20 21.95
CA VAL A 38 9.72 -1.17 20.91
C VAL A 38 8.75 -0.09 21.34
N GLU A 39 9.31 1.01 21.81
CA GLU A 39 8.59 2.23 22.17
C GLU A 39 8.75 3.25 21.03
N ASP A 40 7.82 4.20 20.92
CA ASP A 40 7.98 5.39 20.07
C ASP A 40 8.99 6.33 20.75
N ASP A 41 10.25 5.90 20.77
CA ASP A 41 11.36 6.59 21.43
C ASP A 41 12.50 6.73 20.43
N GLU A 42 13.06 7.94 20.35
CA GLU A 42 14.21 8.25 19.50
C GLU A 42 15.43 7.38 19.84
N ASP A 43 15.52 6.86 21.07
CA ASP A 43 16.63 6.04 21.56
C ASP A 43 16.35 4.51 21.51
N ALA A 44 15.23 4.04 20.94
CA ALA A 44 14.90 2.63 20.87
C ALA A 44 15.85 1.84 19.94
N TYR A 45 16.25 0.61 20.33
CA TYR A 45 17.11 -0.25 19.47
C TYR A 45 16.50 -0.51 18.08
N ILE A 46 15.17 -0.50 18.01
CA ILE A 46 14.40 -0.48 16.77
C ILE A 46 13.55 0.79 16.87
N ARG A 47 13.84 1.78 16.03
CA ARG A 47 12.97 2.95 15.90
C ARG A 47 11.91 2.63 14.88
N TYR A 48 10.71 3.15 15.06
CA TYR A 48 9.68 3.12 14.05
C TYR A 48 9.02 4.49 13.92
N GLU A 49 8.38 4.73 12.78
CA GLU A 49 7.65 5.96 12.50
C GLU A 49 6.44 5.64 11.62
N THR A 50 5.39 6.44 11.72
CA THR A 50 4.17 6.36 10.89
C THR A 50 4.00 7.66 10.10
N PRO A 51 4.77 7.89 9.02
CA PRO A 51 4.87 9.21 8.38
C PRO A 51 3.56 9.71 7.77
N SER A 52 2.65 8.79 7.46
CA SER A 52 1.35 9.10 6.86
C SER A 52 0.21 9.08 7.89
N ASP A 53 0.48 8.92 9.18
CA ASP A 53 -0.58 8.98 10.19
C ASP A 53 -1.28 10.35 10.20
N ASP A 54 -2.58 10.34 10.40
CA ASP A 54 -3.50 11.48 10.27
C ASP A 54 -3.42 12.23 8.91
N LYS A 55 -2.84 11.62 7.87
CA LYS A 55 -2.70 12.25 6.55
C LYS A 55 -4.01 12.19 5.76
N THR A 56 -4.31 13.28 5.06
CA THR A 56 -5.32 13.29 4.00
C THR A 56 -4.67 12.89 2.68
N VAL A 57 -5.22 11.87 2.01
CA VAL A 57 -4.61 11.23 0.84
C VAL A 57 -5.56 11.21 -0.35
N GLU A 58 -5.00 11.40 -1.55
CA GLU A 58 -5.74 11.22 -2.80
C GLU A 58 -5.91 9.73 -3.12
N ARG A 59 -6.97 9.38 -3.86
CA ARG A 59 -7.22 7.98 -4.22
C ARG A 59 -6.15 7.51 -5.22
N GLY A 60 -5.41 6.47 -4.85
CA GLY A 60 -4.26 5.94 -5.57
C GLY A 60 -2.92 6.60 -5.20
N GLU A 61 -2.89 7.49 -4.21
CA GLU A 61 -1.65 8.06 -3.70
C GLU A 61 -0.84 6.99 -2.96
N GLN A 62 0.44 6.83 -3.32
CA GLN A 62 1.35 5.99 -2.56
C GLN A 62 1.65 6.64 -1.20
N VAL A 63 1.48 5.86 -0.14
CA VAL A 63 1.71 6.27 1.25
C VAL A 63 2.76 5.39 1.89
N THR A 64 3.55 5.94 2.81
CA THR A 64 4.40 5.14 3.70
C THR A 64 3.63 4.87 4.99
N LEU A 65 3.27 3.60 5.21
CA LEU A 65 2.52 3.16 6.38
C LEU A 65 3.42 3.18 7.62
N VAL A 66 4.58 2.54 7.52
CA VAL A 66 5.55 2.42 8.61
C VAL A 66 6.97 2.57 8.06
N ARG A 67 7.83 3.28 8.79
CA ARG A 67 9.28 3.22 8.62
C ARG A 67 9.90 2.61 9.85
N VAL A 68 10.98 1.85 9.66
CA VAL A 68 11.72 1.19 10.73
C VAL A 68 13.20 1.44 10.54
N ARG A 69 13.88 1.82 11.62
CA ARG A 69 15.33 2.00 11.66
C ARG A 69 15.98 0.99 12.58
N ASN A 70 17.05 0.38 12.10
CA ASN A 70 17.94 -0.40 12.94
C ASN A 70 18.87 0.55 13.72
N GLN A 71 18.73 0.60 15.05
CA GLN A 71 19.61 1.39 15.92
C GLN A 71 20.57 0.52 16.75
N PHE A 72 20.67 -0.77 16.44
CA PHE A 72 21.67 -1.62 17.09
C PHE A 72 23.08 -1.12 16.77
N GLY A 73 23.96 -1.09 17.78
CA GLY A 73 25.38 -0.85 17.54
C GLY A 73 26.08 -2.09 16.97
N GLY A 74 27.20 -1.89 16.29
CA GLY A 74 28.06 -3.00 15.81
C GLY A 74 27.73 -3.41 14.37
N ASN A 75 27.56 -4.72 14.14
CA ASN A 75 27.28 -5.33 12.82
C ASN A 75 26.00 -6.20 12.88
N GLN A 76 25.00 -5.77 13.65
CA GLN A 76 23.75 -6.52 13.74
C GLN A 76 22.82 -6.09 12.62
N ASP A 77 22.67 -6.94 11.61
CA ASP A 77 21.71 -6.73 10.54
C ASP A 77 20.34 -7.32 10.94
N LEU A 78 19.28 -6.64 10.51
CA LEU A 78 17.89 -7.03 10.74
C LEU A 78 17.21 -7.28 9.40
N ALA A 79 16.27 -8.22 9.36
CA ALA A 79 15.40 -8.48 8.23
C ALA A 79 13.94 -8.30 8.66
N LEU A 80 13.17 -7.59 7.86
CA LEU A 80 11.71 -7.54 8.00
C LEU A 80 11.16 -8.76 7.27
N VAL A 81 10.60 -9.70 8.02
CA VAL A 81 10.16 -11.00 7.50
C VAL A 81 8.64 -11.13 7.43
N GLY A 82 7.90 -10.26 8.11
CA GLY A 82 6.44 -10.27 8.11
C GLY A 82 5.84 -8.86 8.16
N VAL A 83 4.84 -8.63 7.32
CA VAL A 83 3.92 -7.50 7.38
C VAL A 83 2.51 -8.06 7.41
N GLU A 84 1.75 -7.70 8.43
CA GLU A 84 0.34 -8.00 8.55
C GLU A 84 -0.41 -6.70 8.68
N TYR A 85 -1.48 -6.54 7.92
CA TYR A 85 -2.31 -5.34 8.00
C TYR A 85 -3.80 -5.67 8.04
N GLU A 86 -4.54 -4.90 8.83
CA GLU A 86 -5.98 -5.06 9.00
C GLU A 86 -6.64 -3.68 9.08
N TYR A 87 -7.89 -3.64 8.66
CA TYR A 87 -8.78 -2.49 8.77
C TYR A 87 -10.20 -3.03 8.76
N GLU A 88 -11.15 -2.29 9.33
CA GLU A 88 -12.54 -2.73 9.42
C GLU A 88 -13.04 -3.24 8.06
N ASP A 89 -13.70 -4.42 8.07
CA ASP A 89 -14.23 -5.07 6.86
C ASP A 89 -15.07 -4.08 6.05
N ARG A 90 -14.54 -3.73 4.87
CA ARG A 90 -15.16 -2.85 3.89
C ARG A 90 -15.38 -3.61 2.58
N ASP A 91 -16.37 -3.18 1.82
CA ASP A 91 -16.69 -3.76 0.50
C ASP A 91 -15.56 -3.53 -0.53
N GLU A 92 -14.69 -2.55 -0.29
CA GLU A 92 -13.53 -2.21 -1.11
C GLU A 92 -12.24 -2.22 -0.27
N ASP A 93 -11.15 -2.67 -0.89
CA ASP A 93 -9.80 -2.65 -0.29
C ASP A 93 -9.27 -1.22 -0.26
N VAL A 94 -8.99 -0.71 0.95
CA VAL A 94 -8.50 0.67 1.15
C VAL A 94 -6.99 0.81 0.97
N LEU A 95 -6.27 -0.32 0.93
CA LEU A 95 -4.85 -0.40 0.60
C LEU A 95 -4.64 -1.42 -0.52
N GLN A 96 -3.89 -1.03 -1.54
CA GLN A 96 -3.47 -1.90 -2.65
C GLN A 96 -1.95 -1.83 -2.82
N ASN A 97 -1.35 -2.80 -3.53
CA ASN A 97 0.09 -2.85 -3.81
C ASN A 97 0.94 -2.58 -2.55
N VAL A 98 0.71 -3.40 -1.52
CA VAL A 98 1.46 -3.29 -0.27
C VAL A 98 2.83 -3.93 -0.48
N ASP A 99 3.87 -3.12 -0.37
CA ASP A 99 5.25 -3.52 -0.64
C ASP A 99 6.17 -3.10 0.50
N VAL A 100 7.34 -3.73 0.55
CA VAL A 100 8.42 -3.40 1.49
C VAL A 100 9.62 -2.91 0.71
N GLU A 101 10.18 -1.78 1.14
CA GLU A 101 11.32 -1.17 0.48
C GLU A 101 12.41 -0.85 1.50
N ARG A 102 13.67 -0.99 1.08
CA ARG A 102 14.85 -0.70 1.90
C ARG A 102 15.55 0.54 1.39
N TYR A 103 15.98 1.39 2.31
CA TYR A 103 16.81 2.54 1.99
C TYR A 103 18.25 2.11 1.69
N ASP A 104 18.84 2.64 0.62
CA ASP A 104 20.21 2.32 0.22
C ASP A 104 21.24 3.06 1.09
N GLY A 105 21.62 2.43 2.21
CA GLY A 105 22.72 2.82 3.09
C GLY A 105 22.29 3.49 4.40
N PRO A 106 23.25 3.84 5.27
CA PRO A 106 22.92 4.44 6.56
C PRO A 106 22.55 5.92 6.40
N ALA A 107 21.47 6.33 7.05
CA ALA A 107 21.02 7.73 7.10
C ALA A 107 21.03 8.25 8.53
N ALA A 108 21.21 9.57 8.70
CA ALA A 108 21.05 10.18 10.02
C ALA A 108 19.58 10.05 10.49
N PRO A 109 19.32 10.00 11.81
CA PRO A 109 17.95 9.83 12.32
C PRO A 109 16.99 10.97 11.95
N ASP A 110 17.52 12.15 11.62
CA ASP A 110 16.82 13.37 11.25
C ASP A 110 16.99 13.73 9.76
N GLU A 111 17.56 12.82 8.96
CA GLU A 111 17.75 13.01 7.53
C GLU A 111 16.44 12.83 6.78
N GLU A 112 16.16 13.74 5.84
CA GLU A 112 15.03 13.62 4.94
C GLU A 112 15.34 12.55 3.89
N LEU A 113 14.73 11.37 4.05
CA LEU A 113 14.88 10.25 3.13
C LEU A 113 14.05 10.50 1.87
N ARG A 114 14.66 10.32 0.69
CA ARG A 114 14.00 10.53 -0.60
C ARG A 114 13.51 9.20 -1.14
N ASP A 115 12.31 9.19 -1.73
CA ASP A 115 11.68 7.99 -2.26
C ASP A 115 12.54 7.26 -3.32
N GLU A 116 13.34 8.01 -4.09
CA GLU A 116 14.23 7.46 -5.13
C GLU A 116 15.43 6.65 -4.59
N ASP A 117 15.73 6.77 -3.30
CA ASP A 117 16.83 6.07 -2.63
C ASP A 117 16.34 4.78 -1.94
N PHE A 118 15.07 4.43 -2.10
CA PHE A 118 14.49 3.17 -1.66
C PHE A 118 14.47 2.14 -2.79
N THR A 119 14.66 0.87 -2.43
CA THR A 119 14.62 -0.27 -3.35
C THR A 119 13.72 -1.38 -2.81
N ASP A 120 12.96 -2.01 -3.69
CA ASP A 120 12.04 -3.09 -3.31
C ASP A 120 12.79 -4.25 -2.66
N VAL A 121 12.27 -4.71 -1.53
CA VAL A 121 12.65 -5.98 -0.91
C VAL A 121 12.00 -7.10 -1.71
N ASN A 122 12.73 -8.20 -1.90
CA ASN A 122 12.21 -9.34 -2.63
C ASN A 122 10.99 -9.94 -1.91
N GLU A 123 9.91 -10.21 -2.65
CA GLU A 123 8.69 -10.87 -2.14
C GLU A 123 8.96 -12.24 -1.48
N ASP A 124 10.03 -12.94 -1.86
CA ASP A 124 10.42 -14.21 -1.23
C ASP A 124 11.04 -14.02 0.18
N HIS A 125 11.41 -12.78 0.56
CA HIS A 125 12.07 -12.47 1.83
C HIS A 125 11.13 -11.86 2.87
N VAL A 126 9.92 -11.47 2.48
CA VAL A 126 8.90 -10.91 3.38
C VAL A 126 7.54 -11.50 3.06
N ALA A 127 6.85 -12.01 4.08
CA ALA A 127 5.43 -12.37 3.93
C ALA A 127 4.57 -11.13 4.19
N ILE A 128 3.75 -10.75 3.22
CA ILE A 128 2.81 -9.61 3.33
C ILE A 128 1.39 -10.16 3.28
N GLU A 129 0.62 -9.95 4.34
CA GLU A 129 -0.73 -10.49 4.45
C GLU A 129 -1.74 -9.50 5.01
N ARG A 130 -2.98 -9.61 4.54
CA ARG A 130 -4.12 -8.92 5.12
C ARG A 130 -4.84 -9.82 6.11
N GLY A 131 -5.03 -9.36 7.35
CA GLY A 131 -5.66 -10.11 8.44
C GLY A 131 -4.69 -10.91 9.32
N SER A 132 -5.23 -11.77 10.19
CA SER A 132 -4.48 -12.35 11.32
C SER A 132 -3.57 -13.55 11.00
N THR A 133 -2.29 -13.35 11.34
CA THR A 133 -1.19 -14.26 11.70
C THR A 133 -0.91 -15.45 10.80
N ASN A 134 0.03 -15.26 9.87
CA ASN A 134 0.80 -16.37 9.32
C ASN A 134 2.04 -16.58 10.19
N ASP A 135 2.07 -17.67 10.95
CA ASP A 135 3.27 -18.05 11.74
C ASP A 135 4.43 -18.55 10.85
N ASN A 136 4.25 -18.57 9.53
CA ASN A 136 5.20 -19.10 8.56
C ASN A 136 5.90 -17.97 7.78
N TYR A 137 6.68 -17.18 8.49
CA TYR A 137 7.54 -16.17 7.88
C TYR A 137 8.76 -16.82 7.19
N PRO A 138 9.26 -16.23 6.09
CA PRO A 138 10.54 -16.62 5.51
C PRO A 138 11.68 -16.44 6.52
N ALA A 139 12.74 -17.24 6.37
CA ALA A 139 13.93 -17.11 7.20
C ALA A 139 14.66 -15.78 6.89
N PRO A 140 15.26 -15.11 7.88
CA PRO A 140 15.94 -13.85 7.69
C PRO A 140 17.13 -14.03 6.73
N ASN A 141 17.26 -13.12 5.77
CA ASN A 141 18.29 -13.15 4.73
C ASN A 141 19.09 -11.85 4.72
N ASN A 142 20.40 -11.95 4.52
CA ASN A 142 21.32 -10.81 4.43
C ASN A 142 21.16 -9.97 3.16
N ASN A 143 20.53 -10.51 2.10
CA ASN A 143 20.44 -9.78 0.82
C ASN A 143 19.62 -8.48 0.95
N ASP A 144 18.49 -8.54 1.66
CA ASP A 144 17.58 -7.41 1.86
C ASP A 144 17.50 -7.00 3.35
N ALA A 145 18.48 -7.46 4.13
CA ALA A 145 18.65 -6.98 5.49
C ALA A 145 19.09 -5.51 5.51
N PHE A 146 18.79 -4.85 6.62
CA PHE A 146 19.18 -3.49 6.89
C PHE A 146 20.03 -3.43 8.16
N GLY A 147 21.24 -2.91 8.00
CA GLY A 147 22.25 -2.80 9.04
C GLY A 147 22.07 -1.58 9.93
N PRO A 148 22.99 -1.37 10.89
CA PRO A 148 22.95 -0.23 11.80
C PRO A 148 22.86 1.13 11.10
N GLY A 149 21.83 1.89 11.45
CA GLY A 149 21.54 3.22 10.90
C GLY A 149 20.76 3.20 9.58
N GLU A 150 20.51 2.02 9.01
CA GLU A 150 19.73 1.85 7.79
C GLU A 150 18.22 1.75 8.10
N TRP A 151 17.41 1.97 7.07
CA TRP A 151 15.96 2.02 7.14
C TRP A 151 15.29 1.02 6.22
N VAL A 152 14.14 0.52 6.67
CA VAL A 152 13.16 -0.20 5.84
C VAL A 152 11.80 0.47 6.01
N ARG A 153 10.96 0.42 4.98
CA ARG A 153 9.61 0.99 5.02
C ARG A 153 8.59 0.06 4.39
N ILE A 154 7.34 0.27 4.77
CA ILE A 154 6.17 -0.40 4.21
C ILE A 154 5.37 0.68 3.47
N VAL A 155 5.12 0.45 2.18
CA VAL A 155 4.37 1.36 1.32
C VAL A 155 3.11 0.70 0.80
N ALA A 156 2.12 1.50 0.43
CA ALA A 156 0.88 1.03 -0.19
C ALA A 156 0.21 2.15 -0.99
N ASP A 157 -0.59 1.78 -1.98
CA ASP A 157 -1.46 2.71 -2.70
C ASP A 157 -2.79 2.89 -1.95
N ALA A 158 -3.03 4.10 -1.43
CA ALA A 158 -4.20 4.41 -0.63
C ALA A 158 -5.45 4.58 -1.50
N HIS A 159 -6.43 3.71 -1.32
CA HIS A 159 -7.70 3.70 -2.06
C HIS A 159 -8.90 4.06 -1.17
N ILE A 160 -8.71 5.05 -0.30
CA ILE A 160 -9.70 5.40 0.71
C ILE A 160 -10.84 6.20 0.09
N PRO A 161 -12.11 5.80 0.32
CA PRO A 161 -13.24 6.58 -0.15
C PRO A 161 -13.22 8.00 0.40
N PRO A 162 -13.69 8.98 -0.38
CA PRO A 162 -13.63 10.38 0.03
C PRO A 162 -14.42 10.67 1.31
N GLY A 163 -13.77 11.28 2.30
CA GLY A 163 -14.36 11.57 3.61
C GLY A 163 -14.43 10.38 4.56
N ASP A 164 -14.01 9.18 4.13
CA ASP A 164 -13.77 8.06 5.02
C ASP A 164 -12.41 8.19 5.69
N SER A 165 -12.34 7.71 6.93
CA SER A 165 -11.11 7.67 7.72
C SER A 165 -10.97 6.29 8.38
N PRO A 166 -10.56 5.25 7.65
CA PRO A 166 -10.35 3.94 8.24
C PRO A 166 -9.14 3.96 9.19
N ASP A 167 -9.32 3.27 10.31
CA ASP A 167 -8.23 2.87 11.20
C ASP A 167 -7.51 1.67 10.56
N ILE A 168 -6.20 1.82 10.33
CA ILE A 168 -5.37 0.77 9.74
C ILE A 168 -4.42 0.27 10.82
N GLU A 169 -4.51 -1.02 11.10
CA GLU A 169 -3.63 -1.73 12.02
C GLU A 169 -2.51 -2.38 11.21
N VAL A 170 -1.26 -2.16 11.60
CA VAL A 170 -0.11 -2.82 10.97
C VAL A 170 0.73 -3.51 12.03
N THR A 171 0.92 -4.81 11.86
CA THR A 171 1.81 -5.66 12.64
C THR A 171 3.04 -6.00 11.80
N ILE A 172 4.22 -5.87 12.38
CA ILE A 172 5.47 -6.19 11.67
C ILE A 172 6.31 -7.18 12.47
N THR A 173 6.96 -8.09 11.75
CA THR A 173 7.86 -9.09 12.33
C THR A 173 9.27 -8.85 11.80
N ILE A 174 10.21 -8.66 12.72
CA ILE A 174 11.62 -8.39 12.43
C ILE A 174 12.49 -9.43 13.13
N GLU A 175 13.44 -9.98 12.38
CA GLU A 175 14.41 -10.95 12.88
C GLU A 175 15.84 -10.52 12.58
N GLY A 176 16.77 -10.85 13.48
CA GLY A 176 18.20 -10.64 13.26
C GLY A 176 18.77 -11.71 12.34
N VAL A 177 19.63 -11.32 11.39
CA VAL A 177 20.20 -12.28 10.43
C VAL A 177 21.30 -13.14 11.05
N GLU A 178 22.17 -12.53 11.86
CA GLU A 178 23.21 -13.23 12.63
C GLU A 178 22.94 -13.10 14.14
N GLY A 179 21.99 -13.87 14.68
CA GLY A 179 21.75 -13.96 16.14
C GLY A 179 20.27 -13.89 16.56
N GLY A 180 19.98 -14.36 17.79
CA GLY A 180 18.62 -14.56 18.34
C GLY A 180 17.84 -13.30 18.75
N VAL A 181 17.95 -12.23 17.97
CA VAL A 181 17.10 -11.05 18.12
C VAL A 181 15.84 -11.29 17.28
N SER A 182 14.71 -11.45 17.95
CA SER A 182 13.39 -11.47 17.30
C SER A 182 12.54 -10.40 17.96
N ALA A 183 11.99 -9.49 17.16
CA ALA A 183 11.06 -8.48 17.62
C ALA A 183 9.78 -8.57 16.80
N GLN A 184 8.65 -8.75 17.49
CA GLN A 184 7.33 -8.63 16.90
C GLN A 184 6.66 -7.38 17.43
N LEU A 185 6.10 -6.61 16.53
CA LEU A 185 5.47 -5.33 16.78
C LEU A 185 3.97 -5.49 16.57
N PHE A 186 3.24 -5.77 17.65
CA PHE A 186 1.82 -6.13 17.61
C PHE A 186 0.87 -4.94 17.37
N GLY A 187 -0.18 -5.19 16.57
CA GLY A 187 -1.11 -4.23 15.97
C GLY A 187 -1.99 -3.38 16.91
N ASP A 188 -2.38 -3.86 18.11
CA ASP A 188 -3.23 -3.07 19.04
C ASP A 188 -2.61 -1.72 19.44
N THR A 189 -1.28 -1.60 19.36
CA THR A 189 -0.54 -0.39 19.80
C THR A 189 -0.33 0.60 18.64
N ARG A 190 -0.66 0.23 17.40
CA ARG A 190 -0.21 0.96 16.20
C ARG A 190 -1.29 0.99 15.13
N VAL A 191 -2.41 1.57 15.55
CA VAL A 191 -3.45 2.05 14.65
C VAL A 191 -3.01 3.42 14.13
N PHE A 192 -2.99 3.61 12.83
CA PHE A 192 -2.86 4.95 12.24
C PHE A 192 -4.06 5.23 11.34
N THR A 193 -4.44 6.51 11.28
CA THR A 193 -5.63 6.97 10.56
C THR A 193 -5.20 7.59 9.24
N LEU A 194 -5.73 7.08 8.13
CA LEU A 194 -5.64 7.77 6.84
C LEU A 194 -7.02 8.34 6.49
N THR A 195 -7.08 9.55 5.96
CA THR A 195 -8.34 10.17 5.55
C THR A 195 -8.40 10.33 4.04
N GLY A 196 -9.41 9.74 3.39
CA GLY A 196 -9.65 9.96 1.97
C GLY A 196 -9.98 11.43 1.73
N ALA A 197 -9.21 12.09 0.87
CA ALA A 197 -9.44 13.48 0.50
C ALA A 197 -10.89 13.65 0.06
N ALA A 198 -11.58 14.65 0.63
CA ALA A 198 -13.00 14.87 0.35
C ALA A 198 -13.22 14.98 -1.15
N ASP A 199 -14.24 14.26 -1.63
CA ASP A 199 -14.66 14.33 -3.02
C ASP A 199 -15.14 15.76 -3.17
N VAL A 200 -14.51 16.54 -4.03
CA VAL A 200 -14.92 17.92 -4.30
C VAL A 200 -16.22 17.85 -5.12
N SER A 201 -17.32 17.41 -4.48
CA SER A 201 -18.51 16.91 -5.16
C SER A 201 -19.84 16.97 -4.40
N ALA A 202 -20.28 18.17 -4.05
CA ALA A 202 -21.74 18.44 -4.02
C ALA A 202 -22.14 19.78 -4.65
N SER A 203 -21.17 20.58 -5.13
CA SER A 203 -21.39 21.79 -5.90
C SER A 203 -20.06 22.20 -6.54
N GLY A 204 -19.58 21.46 -7.54
CA GLY A 204 -18.30 21.81 -8.19
C GLY A 204 -17.51 20.67 -8.83
N THR A 205 -17.93 19.41 -8.77
CA THR A 205 -17.22 18.37 -9.53
C THR A 205 -17.49 18.55 -11.01
N PRO A 206 -16.43 18.58 -11.83
CA PRO A 206 -16.60 18.41 -13.24
C PRO A 206 -17.24 17.04 -13.54
N THR A 207 -18.33 17.07 -14.29
CA THR A 207 -19.07 15.90 -14.79
C THR A 207 -19.12 15.95 -16.31
N VAL A 208 -19.19 14.79 -16.95
CA VAL A 208 -19.32 14.69 -18.39
C VAL A 208 -20.65 14.06 -18.76
N ASP A 209 -21.38 14.77 -19.60
CA ASP A 209 -22.65 14.33 -20.11
C ASP A 209 -22.62 14.23 -21.64
N PHE A 210 -23.16 13.15 -22.19
CA PHE A 210 -23.28 12.91 -23.63
C PHE A 210 -24.65 13.37 -24.21
N LYS A 211 -25.29 14.41 -23.67
CA LYS A 211 -26.58 14.93 -24.19
C LYS A 211 -26.52 15.33 -25.68
N GLY A 212 -27.55 14.89 -26.42
CA GLY A 212 -27.81 15.29 -27.81
C GLY A 212 -27.42 14.25 -28.86
N ASN A 213 -27.52 14.60 -30.15
CA ASN A 213 -27.23 13.66 -31.24
C ASN A 213 -25.77 13.15 -31.19
N SER A 214 -25.67 11.82 -31.10
CA SER A 214 -24.59 10.83 -31.33
C SER A 214 -23.10 11.14 -31.12
N ASP A 215 -22.63 12.39 -31.21
CA ASP A 215 -21.20 12.68 -31.43
C ASP A 215 -20.53 13.56 -30.36
N ASN A 216 -21.32 14.15 -29.46
CA ASN A 216 -20.85 15.23 -28.59
C ASN A 216 -20.84 14.87 -27.10
N ALA A 217 -20.04 15.60 -26.33
CA ALA A 217 -19.94 15.51 -24.87
C ALA A 217 -19.82 16.93 -24.29
N LYS A 218 -20.40 17.15 -23.11
CA LYS A 218 -20.39 18.41 -22.38
C LYS A 218 -19.72 18.22 -21.03
N LEU A 219 -18.72 19.05 -20.76
CA LEU A 219 -18.11 19.18 -19.43
C LEU A 219 -18.86 20.24 -18.64
N GLU A 220 -19.33 19.91 -17.44
CA GLU A 220 -20.01 20.84 -16.53
C GLU A 220 -19.42 20.75 -15.13
N GLY A 221 -19.28 21.86 -14.43
CA GLY A 221 -18.81 21.88 -13.03
C GLY A 221 -17.34 22.20 -12.84
N ALA A 222 -16.52 22.26 -13.90
CA ALA A 222 -15.12 22.67 -13.80
C ALA A 222 -14.97 24.17 -13.46
N GLU A 223 -14.25 24.48 -12.39
CA GLU A 223 -13.95 25.87 -12.01
C GLU A 223 -12.87 26.51 -12.89
N SER A 224 -11.99 25.69 -13.46
CA SER A 224 -10.93 26.11 -14.37
C SER A 224 -10.73 25.09 -15.50
N LYS A 225 -9.66 25.20 -16.29
CA LYS A 225 -9.34 24.19 -17.29
C LYS A 225 -8.72 22.98 -16.61
N ILE A 226 -9.28 21.80 -16.83
CA ILE A 226 -8.79 20.55 -16.26
C ILE A 226 -8.18 19.65 -17.35
N PRO A 227 -7.09 18.93 -17.06
CA PRO A 227 -6.54 17.93 -17.96
C PRO A 227 -7.56 16.82 -18.18
N THR A 228 -7.77 16.51 -19.45
CA THR A 228 -8.84 15.61 -19.88
C THR A 228 -8.32 14.73 -20.99
N ARG A 229 -8.52 13.42 -20.92
CA ARG A 229 -8.28 12.49 -22.02
C ARG A 229 -9.61 12.21 -22.73
N VAL A 230 -9.73 12.64 -23.99
CA VAL A 230 -10.95 12.48 -24.79
C VAL A 230 -10.73 11.39 -25.82
N TRP A 231 -11.53 10.34 -25.75
CA TRP A 231 -11.52 9.23 -26.69
C TRP A 231 -12.60 9.43 -27.76
N TYR A 232 -12.24 9.28 -29.03
CA TYR A 232 -13.14 9.49 -30.15
C TYR A 232 -12.89 8.50 -31.30
N ARG A 233 -13.93 8.23 -32.09
CA ARG A 233 -13.86 7.44 -33.33
C ARG A 233 -14.03 8.34 -34.55
N ASP A 234 -13.27 8.09 -35.61
CA ASP A 234 -13.44 8.72 -36.92
C ASP A 234 -14.31 7.86 -37.86
N GLU A 235 -14.59 8.31 -39.09
CA GLU A 235 -15.36 7.58 -40.11
C GLU A 235 -14.76 6.19 -40.43
N SER A 236 -13.46 6.02 -40.20
CA SER A 236 -12.74 4.75 -40.33
C SER A 236 -12.99 3.76 -39.17
N THR A 237 -13.80 4.15 -38.17
CA THR A 237 -14.05 3.45 -36.89
C THR A 237 -12.83 3.27 -35.98
N ALA A 238 -11.67 3.80 -36.37
CA ALA A 238 -10.46 3.77 -35.54
C ALA A 238 -10.69 4.58 -34.25
N LEU A 239 -10.32 3.98 -33.11
CA LEU A 239 -10.34 4.65 -31.82
C LEU A 239 -9.04 5.45 -31.64
N GLU A 240 -9.18 6.75 -31.44
CA GLU A 240 -8.10 7.70 -31.16
C GLU A 240 -8.38 8.42 -29.85
N HIS A 241 -7.36 9.10 -29.30
CA HIS A 241 -7.53 9.99 -28.17
C HIS A 241 -6.74 11.28 -28.31
N ALA A 242 -7.13 12.28 -27.53
CA ALA A 242 -6.37 13.50 -27.31
C ALA A 242 -6.38 13.84 -25.82
N THR A 243 -5.37 14.56 -25.34
CA THR A 243 -5.22 14.98 -23.94
C THR A 243 -5.28 16.51 -23.76
N PRO A 244 -6.39 17.18 -24.12
CA PRO A 244 -6.53 18.63 -23.93
C PRO A 244 -6.72 19.03 -22.45
N ASN A 245 -6.46 20.31 -22.15
CA ASN A 245 -6.97 20.97 -20.95
C ASN A 245 -8.30 21.68 -21.30
N LEU A 246 -9.42 21.18 -20.77
CA LEU A 246 -10.77 21.61 -21.15
C LEU A 246 -11.45 22.43 -20.05
N SER A 247 -12.21 23.44 -20.46
CA SER A 247 -13.11 24.19 -19.57
C SER A 247 -14.56 23.73 -19.75
N ASN A 248 -15.46 24.19 -18.88
CA ASN A 248 -16.90 24.00 -19.03
C ASN A 248 -17.40 24.29 -20.45
N GLY A 249 -18.30 23.43 -20.93
CA GLY A 249 -18.95 23.58 -22.22
C GLY A 249 -18.78 22.37 -23.13
N GLN A 250 -19.02 22.59 -24.42
CA GLN A 250 -19.06 21.53 -25.42
C GLN A 250 -17.64 21.08 -25.77
N ILE A 251 -17.28 19.85 -25.40
CA ILE A 251 -15.93 19.28 -25.60
C ILE A 251 -15.60 19.26 -27.09
N ARG A 252 -16.55 18.86 -27.94
CA ARG A 252 -16.36 18.82 -29.41
C ARG A 252 -15.92 20.17 -29.98
N ASN A 253 -16.40 21.28 -29.42
CA ASN A 253 -16.05 22.62 -29.91
C ASN A 253 -14.68 23.11 -29.43
N GLN A 254 -14.19 22.57 -28.31
CA GLN A 254 -12.88 22.88 -27.77
C GLN A 254 -11.80 22.00 -28.39
N LEU A 255 -12.14 20.75 -28.73
CA LEU A 255 -11.20 19.76 -29.24
C LEU A 255 -11.01 19.82 -30.76
N PHE A 256 -12.08 20.04 -31.52
CA PHE A 256 -12.05 19.98 -32.98
C PHE A 256 -12.34 21.35 -33.60
N SER A 257 -11.72 21.67 -34.74
CA SER A 257 -11.93 22.93 -35.47
C SER A 257 -12.12 22.71 -36.97
N GLY A 258 -12.90 23.58 -37.63
CA GLY A 258 -13.12 23.51 -39.08
C GLY A 258 -13.72 22.19 -39.57
N SER A 259 -13.24 21.69 -40.71
CA SER A 259 -13.66 20.42 -41.31
C SER A 259 -13.28 19.19 -40.50
N ASN A 260 -12.34 19.29 -39.55
CA ASN A 260 -11.91 18.18 -38.69
C ASN A 260 -12.96 17.78 -37.65
N LYS A 261 -14.10 18.49 -37.60
CA LYS A 261 -15.26 18.15 -36.77
C LYS A 261 -16.14 17.04 -37.37
N ASN A 262 -16.14 16.92 -38.70
CA ASN A 262 -17.00 15.98 -39.41
C ASN A 262 -16.50 14.55 -39.20
N GLY A 263 -17.42 13.61 -38.99
CA GLY A 263 -17.08 12.18 -38.85
C GLY A 263 -16.51 11.76 -37.48
N LYS A 264 -16.11 12.71 -36.62
CA LYS A 264 -15.57 12.40 -35.28
C LYS A 264 -16.66 12.31 -34.21
N ARG A 265 -16.71 11.16 -33.53
CA ARG A 265 -17.66 10.82 -32.46
C ARG A 265 -16.94 10.61 -31.13
N ILE A 266 -17.25 11.40 -30.11
CA ILE A 266 -16.70 11.22 -28.75
C ILE A 266 -17.39 10.04 -28.08
N VAL A 267 -16.60 9.04 -27.68
CA VAL A 267 -17.07 7.79 -27.05
C VAL A 267 -16.78 7.74 -25.55
N ALA A 268 -15.77 8.48 -25.08
CA ALA A 268 -15.50 8.60 -23.66
C ALA A 268 -14.64 9.82 -23.32
N VAL A 269 -14.67 10.20 -22.05
CA VAL A 269 -13.94 11.34 -21.51
C VAL A 269 -13.42 10.98 -20.13
N SER A 270 -12.10 10.99 -19.95
CA SER A 270 -11.45 10.78 -18.66
C SER A 270 -10.97 12.10 -18.09
N LEU A 271 -11.43 12.42 -16.89
CA LEU A 271 -10.97 13.55 -16.10
C LEU A 271 -9.77 13.06 -15.29
N THR A 272 -8.57 13.35 -15.76
CA THR A 272 -7.36 12.65 -15.29
C THR A 272 -7.04 12.94 -13.84
N ASP A 273 -7.18 14.19 -13.41
CA ASP A 273 -6.94 14.61 -12.03
C ASP A 273 -7.97 14.03 -11.04
N LEU A 274 -9.12 13.60 -11.56
CA LEU A 274 -10.18 13.03 -10.73
C LEU A 274 -10.22 11.50 -10.80
N ASN A 275 -9.30 10.89 -11.55
CA ASN A 275 -9.27 9.46 -11.85
C ASN A 275 -10.64 8.88 -12.27
N ARG A 276 -11.40 9.65 -13.07
CA ARG A 276 -12.78 9.29 -13.49
C ARG A 276 -12.89 9.21 -14.98
N THR A 277 -13.50 8.15 -15.50
CA THR A 277 -13.82 8.00 -16.91
C THR A 277 -15.31 7.89 -17.14
N TYR A 278 -15.85 8.79 -17.97
CA TYR A 278 -17.23 8.76 -18.42
C TYR A 278 -17.28 8.08 -19.77
N VAL A 279 -17.99 6.96 -19.87
CA VAL A 279 -18.17 6.22 -21.12
C VAL A 279 -19.59 6.38 -21.63
N ARG A 280 -19.71 6.54 -22.94
CA ARG A 280 -20.98 6.46 -23.65
C ARG A 280 -21.31 4.98 -23.89
N GLU A 281 -22.27 4.43 -23.15
CA GLU A 281 -22.81 3.09 -23.43
C GLU A 281 -23.61 3.06 -24.74
N ASP A 282 -23.80 1.85 -25.27
CA ASP A 282 -24.34 1.47 -26.58
C ASP A 282 -25.40 2.38 -27.24
N ASP A 283 -25.43 2.30 -28.59
CA ASP A 283 -26.27 3.07 -29.53
C ASP A 283 -27.81 3.02 -29.29
N ASP A 284 -28.28 2.22 -28.32
CA ASP A 284 -29.69 1.93 -28.06
C ASP A 284 -30.26 2.53 -26.76
N LEU A 285 -29.49 3.30 -25.98
CA LEU A 285 -30.00 4.02 -24.82
C LEU A 285 -30.17 5.53 -25.07
N ASN A 286 -31.17 6.10 -24.38
CA ASN A 286 -31.63 7.48 -24.54
C ASN A 286 -30.46 8.49 -24.52
N PRO A 287 -30.54 9.59 -25.30
CA PRO A 287 -29.52 10.64 -25.30
C PRO A 287 -29.41 11.28 -23.90
N GLY A 288 -28.40 10.86 -23.12
CA GLY A 288 -28.11 11.45 -21.81
C GLY A 288 -27.62 10.50 -20.70
N SER A 289 -27.45 9.19 -20.92
CA SER A 289 -26.78 8.33 -19.92
C SER A 289 -25.27 8.26 -20.19
N SER A 290 -24.47 8.72 -19.24
CA SER A 290 -23.07 8.31 -19.07
C SER A 290 -22.99 7.35 -17.90
N VAL A 291 -22.12 6.34 -18.01
CA VAL A 291 -21.68 5.58 -16.85
C VAL A 291 -20.32 6.12 -16.44
N CYS A 292 -20.17 6.41 -15.15
CA CYS A 292 -18.92 6.86 -14.56
C CYS A 292 -18.17 5.62 -14.07
N TYR A 293 -16.91 5.52 -14.43
CA TYR A 293 -15.99 4.47 -14.07
C TYR A 293 -14.82 5.09 -13.31
N ASP A 294 -14.29 4.38 -12.31
CA ASP A 294 -13.00 4.72 -11.72
C ASP A 294 -11.86 4.25 -12.65
N GLY A 295 -10.79 5.03 -12.70
CA GLY A 295 -9.64 4.77 -13.56
C GLY A 295 -9.59 5.63 -14.83
N VAL A 296 -8.39 5.76 -15.39
CA VAL A 296 -8.10 6.51 -16.62
C VAL A 296 -7.39 5.58 -17.62
N PRO A 297 -8.10 5.07 -18.65
CA PRO A 297 -7.48 4.23 -19.67
C PRO A 297 -6.35 4.97 -20.39
N GLU A 298 -5.17 4.40 -20.37
CA GLU A 298 -3.91 4.76 -21.04
C GLU A 298 -3.87 4.23 -22.45
N THR A 299 -4.36 3.01 -22.65
CA THR A 299 -4.30 2.32 -23.94
C THR A 299 -5.69 2.00 -24.48
N LYS A 300 -5.75 1.73 -25.79
CA LYS A 300 -6.97 1.24 -26.45
C LYS A 300 -7.44 -0.10 -25.87
N ALA A 301 -6.52 -0.92 -25.35
CA ALA A 301 -6.83 -2.24 -24.81
C ALA A 301 -7.60 -2.15 -23.48
N GLU A 302 -7.39 -1.09 -22.70
CA GLU A 302 -8.08 -0.81 -21.43
C GLU A 302 -9.50 -0.27 -21.61
N PHE A 303 -9.90 0.05 -22.85
CA PHE A 303 -11.22 0.58 -23.20
C PHE A 303 -12.30 -0.51 -23.40
N SER A 304 -12.09 -1.72 -22.89
CA SER A 304 -13.04 -2.84 -22.99
C SER A 304 -14.12 -2.74 -21.92
N SER A 305 -15.36 -3.12 -22.28
CA SER A 305 -16.46 -3.31 -21.31
C SER A 305 -16.18 -4.40 -20.28
N GLU A 306 -15.11 -5.17 -20.45
CA GLU A 306 -14.62 -6.19 -19.51
C GLU A 306 -13.59 -5.64 -18.50
N THR A 307 -13.04 -4.43 -18.71
CA THR A 307 -11.98 -3.82 -17.86
C THR A 307 -12.43 -2.60 -17.07
N LEU A 308 -13.62 -2.06 -17.33
CA LEU A 308 -14.13 -0.88 -16.64
C LEU A 308 -15.19 -1.32 -15.61
N SER A 309 -14.89 -1.16 -14.33
CA SER A 309 -15.87 -1.40 -13.24
C SER A 309 -16.76 -0.17 -13.08
N ALA A 310 -18.05 -0.31 -13.36
CA ALA A 310 -19.00 0.79 -13.21
C ALA A 310 -19.01 1.25 -11.74
N ARG A 311 -18.99 2.56 -11.50
CA ARG A 311 -19.41 3.08 -10.19
C ARG A 311 -20.91 2.85 -10.07
N ASP A 312 -21.32 2.15 -9.02
CA ASP A 312 -22.71 2.11 -8.57
C ASP A 312 -23.17 3.47 -8.02
#